data_AF-A0A399TA50-F1
#
_entry.id   AF-A0A399TA50-F1
#
_cell.length_a   1.000
_cell.length_b   1.000
_cell.length_c   1.000
_cell.angle_alpha   90.00
_cell.angle_beta   90.00
_cell.angle_gamma   90.00
#
_symmetry.space_group_name_H-M   'P 1'
#
loop_
_entity.id
_entity.type
_entity.pdbx_description
1 polymer ?
#
loop_
_entity_poly.entity_id
_entity_poly.type
_entity_poly.pdbx_seq_one_letter_code
_entity_poly.pdbx_strand_id
1 'polypeptide(L)'
;MKKNIYILAILVSTLTSCINWGLEELPLYDEVEITSFDLEHRYTTENANGVESVVFTKLNSSVDISSENAIITVTATIPPPTQIFTQEIRRSISLENIAGYFKLSPASKVEPLDGAPELGVPGDFSVERKYKVTAADGKTTKIWTVKVNPLPVINQYEGAYACTGIMYWDGTHFDGQGDLYNTSREVYLSSFDETTCVASHGASIWTGGYSLRLKVNADNSVTVTQHDAAGNIVGEMVPGAVNSYDPIAKKFTINYRSQTNDPYIGLYSDVFVLK
;
A
#
# COMPACT_ATOMS: atom_id res chain seq x y z
N MET A 1 64.96 -45.26 32.30
CA MET A 1 64.03 -44.74 31.27
C MET A 1 62.55 -44.80 31.69
N LYS A 2 62.08 -45.81 32.44
CA LYS A 2 60.67 -45.91 32.89
C LYS A 2 60.20 -44.81 33.86
N LYS A 3 61.08 -44.27 34.72
CA LYS A 3 60.74 -43.21 35.71
C LYS A 3 60.44 -41.84 35.08
N ASN A 4 60.98 -41.55 33.89
CA ASN A 4 60.77 -40.28 33.19
C ASN A 4 59.48 -40.29 32.34
N ILE A 5 58.95 -41.47 31.98
CA ILE A 5 57.69 -41.63 31.25
C ILE A 5 56.49 -41.30 32.14
N TYR A 6 56.52 -41.66 33.44
CA TYR A 6 55.46 -41.32 34.38
C TYR A 6 55.36 -39.82 34.67
N ILE A 7 56.49 -39.09 34.65
CA ILE A 7 56.52 -37.64 34.85
C ILE A 7 55.91 -36.92 33.63
N LEU A 8 56.19 -37.39 32.42
CA LEU A 8 55.63 -36.82 31.19
C LEU A 8 54.13 -37.08 31.06
N ALA A 9 53.64 -38.23 31.52
CA ALA A 9 52.20 -38.56 31.53
C ALA A 9 51.40 -37.70 32.51
N ILE A 10 51.97 -37.38 33.69
CA ILE A 10 51.34 -36.50 34.69
C ILE A 10 51.28 -35.05 34.18
N LEU A 11 52.33 -34.58 33.48
CA LEU A 11 52.40 -33.22 32.93
C LEU A 11 51.35 -32.96 31.82
N VAL A 12 51.01 -33.98 31.03
CA VAL A 12 49.99 -33.88 29.96
C VAL A 12 48.56 -33.84 30.54
N SER A 13 48.32 -34.47 31.70
CA SER A 13 47.01 -34.44 32.38
C SER A 13 46.66 -33.10 33.04
N THR A 14 47.64 -32.22 33.25
CA THR A 14 47.43 -30.89 33.86
C THR A 14 47.19 -29.77 32.83
N LEU A 15 47.26 -30.07 31.53
CA LEU A 15 47.07 -29.09 30.45
C LEU A 15 45.61 -28.95 29.99
N THR A 16 44.67 -29.73 30.54
CA THR A 16 43.23 -29.62 30.22
C THR A 16 42.57 -28.39 30.83
N SER A 17 43.23 -27.73 31.80
CA SER A 17 42.65 -26.62 32.56
C SER A 17 42.75 -25.25 31.87
N CYS A 18 43.43 -25.15 30.73
CA CYS A 18 43.65 -23.88 30.02
C CYS A 18 42.73 -23.68 28.80
N ILE A 19 41.86 -24.63 28.45
CA ILE A 19 41.05 -24.55 27.22
C ILE A 19 39.79 -23.69 27.39
N ASN A 20 39.29 -23.53 28.62
CA ASN A 20 38.06 -22.79 28.93
C ASN A 20 38.30 -21.52 29.77
N TRP A 21 39.56 -21.19 30.11
CA TRP A 21 39.85 -20.01 30.93
C TRP A 21 39.85 -18.76 30.05
N GLY A 22 38.77 -17.98 30.14
CA GLY A 22 38.58 -16.74 29.36
C GLY A 22 37.60 -16.85 28.19
N LEU A 23 37.00 -18.04 27.98
CA LEU A 23 35.78 -18.20 27.20
C LEU A 23 34.62 -18.21 28.20
N GLU A 24 34.17 -17.03 28.64
CA GLU A 24 32.84 -16.95 29.23
C GLU A 24 31.85 -17.52 28.20
N GLU A 25 31.07 -18.53 28.58
CA GLU A 25 29.98 -19.00 27.73
C GLU A 25 29.02 -17.82 27.55
N LEU A 26 29.07 -17.22 26.36
CA LEU A 26 28.13 -16.17 26.00
C LEU A 26 26.72 -16.78 26.06
N PRO A 27 25.74 -16.10 26.69
CA PRO A 27 24.38 -16.57 26.69
C PRO A 27 23.93 -16.74 25.23
N LEU A 28 23.47 -17.93 24.88
CA LEU A 28 22.78 -18.16 23.61
C LEU A 28 21.47 -17.37 23.65
N TYR A 29 21.27 -16.50 22.66
CA TYR A 29 20.05 -15.72 22.51
C TYR A 29 18.85 -16.68 22.38
N ASP A 30 17.87 -16.53 23.28
CA ASP A 30 16.63 -17.31 23.35
C ASP A 30 15.41 -16.54 22.80
N GLU A 31 15.62 -15.31 22.33
CA GLU A 31 14.59 -14.48 21.73
C GLU A 31 14.07 -15.05 20.41
N VAL A 32 12.75 -15.00 20.22
CA VAL A 32 12.02 -15.53 19.05
C VAL A 32 11.08 -14.48 18.45
N GLU A 33 11.51 -13.22 18.49
CA GLU A 33 10.69 -12.09 18.13
C GLU A 33 10.77 -11.74 16.65
N ILE A 34 9.64 -11.25 16.12
CA ILE A 34 9.58 -10.59 14.82
C ILE A 34 9.44 -9.09 15.10
N THR A 35 10.34 -8.28 14.55
CA THR A 35 10.41 -6.83 14.80
C THR A 35 9.87 -6.00 13.64
N SER A 36 9.75 -6.59 12.45
CA SER A 36 9.08 -5.97 11.31
C SER A 36 8.60 -7.01 10.31
N PHE A 37 7.61 -6.64 9.51
CA PHE A 37 7.20 -7.35 8.31
C PHE A 37 7.07 -6.39 7.14
N ASP A 38 7.61 -6.77 5.99
CA ASP A 38 7.58 -5.97 4.76
C ASP A 38 7.05 -6.80 3.59
N LEU A 39 6.39 -6.12 2.65
CA LEU A 39 5.85 -6.71 1.42
C LEU A 39 6.49 -6.06 0.18
N GLU A 40 6.86 -6.88 -0.79
CA GLU A 40 7.44 -6.44 -2.06
C GLU A 40 6.73 -7.09 -3.25
N HIS A 41 6.29 -6.25 -4.18
CA HIS A 41 5.87 -6.71 -5.50
C HIS A 41 7.09 -6.83 -6.41
N ARG A 42 7.25 -7.98 -7.07
CA ARG A 42 8.34 -8.26 -8.01
C ARG A 42 7.81 -8.37 -9.43
N TYR A 43 8.45 -7.72 -10.37
CA TYR A 43 8.04 -7.69 -11.77
C TYR A 43 9.25 -7.57 -12.70
N THR A 44 9.07 -8.01 -13.95
CA THR A 44 10.09 -7.91 -14.98
C THR A 44 10.01 -6.55 -15.65
N THR A 45 11.16 -5.94 -15.90
CA THR A 45 11.29 -4.76 -16.76
C THR A 45 12.43 -4.94 -17.75
N GLU A 46 12.29 -4.32 -18.92
CA GLU A 46 13.31 -4.33 -19.97
C GLU A 46 14.01 -2.97 -20.02
N ASN A 47 15.34 -2.98 -20.05
CA ASN A 47 16.10 -1.75 -20.23
C ASN A 47 16.16 -1.33 -21.72
N ALA A 48 16.68 -0.15 -22.01
CA ALA A 48 16.78 0.38 -23.39
C ALA A 48 17.58 -0.50 -24.37
N ASN A 49 18.34 -1.48 -23.87
CA ASN A 49 19.14 -2.41 -24.67
C ASN A 49 18.45 -3.78 -24.87
N GLY A 50 17.19 -3.94 -24.46
CA GLY A 50 16.47 -5.20 -24.61
C GLY A 50 16.78 -6.26 -23.54
N VAL A 51 17.44 -5.86 -22.44
CA VAL A 51 17.79 -6.81 -21.36
C VAL A 51 16.72 -6.79 -20.28
N GLU A 52 16.08 -7.93 -20.08
CA GLU A 52 15.13 -8.15 -19.00
C GLU A 52 15.83 -8.23 -17.64
N SER A 53 15.22 -7.62 -16.64
CA SER A 53 15.66 -7.66 -15.24
C SER A 53 14.46 -7.74 -14.31
N VAL A 54 14.62 -8.46 -13.19
CA VAL A 54 13.61 -8.47 -12.13
C VAL A 54 13.85 -7.29 -11.22
N VAL A 55 12.84 -6.44 -11.09
CA VAL A 55 12.82 -5.30 -10.19
C VAL A 55 11.77 -5.54 -9.13
N PHE A 56 11.92 -4.90 -7.97
CA PHE A 56 10.95 -4.97 -6.90
C PHE A 56 10.49 -3.57 -6.49
N THR A 57 9.27 -3.49 -5.99
CA THR A 57 8.73 -2.28 -5.35
C THR A 57 8.15 -2.68 -4.01
N LYS A 58 8.72 -2.11 -2.95
CA LYS A 58 8.26 -2.28 -1.59
C LYS A 58 6.95 -1.51 -1.38
N LEU A 59 5.95 -2.16 -0.80
CA LEU A 59 4.70 -1.52 -0.41
C LEU A 59 4.91 -0.71 0.88
N ASN A 60 4.18 0.39 1.01
CA ASN A 60 4.14 1.12 2.27
C ASN A 60 3.28 0.33 3.25
N SER A 61 3.78 0.03 4.44
CA SER A 61 3.06 -0.84 5.39
C SER A 61 3.03 -0.23 6.78
N SER A 62 1.85 -0.25 7.41
CA SER A 62 1.68 -0.08 8.85
C SER A 62 1.55 -1.46 9.47
N VAL A 63 2.43 -1.78 10.42
CA VAL A 63 2.55 -3.11 11.00
C VAL A 63 2.31 -3.01 12.51
N ASP A 64 1.30 -3.72 12.98
CA ASP A 64 1.03 -3.91 14.41
C ASP A 64 1.52 -5.30 14.83
N ILE A 65 2.42 -5.35 15.81
CA ILE A 65 3.05 -6.59 16.27
C ILE A 65 2.67 -6.82 17.73
N SER A 66 1.85 -7.84 17.97
CA SER A 66 1.52 -8.31 19.31
C SER A 66 2.42 -9.49 19.67
N SER A 67 3.52 -9.21 20.38
CA SER A 67 4.46 -10.26 20.83
C SER A 67 3.84 -11.26 21.80
N GLU A 68 2.93 -10.79 22.67
CA GLU A 68 2.21 -11.63 23.64
C GLU A 68 1.32 -12.66 22.94
N ASN A 69 0.58 -12.23 21.92
CA ASN A 69 -0.33 -13.11 21.18
C ASN A 69 0.35 -13.80 19.97
N ALA A 70 1.59 -13.42 19.65
CA ALA A 70 2.31 -13.83 18.45
C ALA A 70 1.53 -13.56 17.15
N ILE A 71 0.92 -12.36 17.05
CA ILE A 71 0.14 -11.93 15.89
C ILE A 71 0.75 -10.68 15.28
N ILE A 72 0.88 -10.68 13.96
CA ILE A 72 1.29 -9.53 13.15
C ILE A 72 0.11 -9.15 12.26
N THR A 73 -0.36 -7.91 12.40
CA THR A 73 -1.42 -7.34 11.55
C THR A 73 -0.83 -6.28 10.65
N VAL A 74 -1.07 -6.39 9.34
CA VAL A 74 -0.41 -5.57 8.32
C VAL A 74 -1.45 -4.82 7.52
N THR A 75 -1.34 -3.50 7.46
CA THR A 75 -2.12 -2.66 6.55
C THR A 75 -1.17 -2.06 5.53
N ALA A 76 -1.22 -2.56 4.30
CA ALA A 76 -0.34 -2.14 3.22
C ALA A 76 -1.05 -1.19 2.24
N THR A 77 -0.31 -0.23 1.70
CA THR A 77 -0.75 0.67 0.63
C THR A 77 0.23 0.62 -0.54
N ILE A 78 -0.31 0.83 -1.74
CA ILE A 78 0.45 0.76 -2.99
C ILE A 78 1.07 2.14 -3.28
N PRO A 79 2.41 2.24 -3.45
CA PRO A 79 3.06 3.51 -3.75
C PRO A 79 2.51 4.17 -5.03
N PRO A 80 2.66 5.50 -5.19
CA PRO A 80 2.33 6.18 -6.44
C PRO A 80 3.12 5.64 -7.65
N PRO A 81 2.62 5.79 -8.89
CA PRO A 81 3.31 5.32 -10.07
C PRO A 81 4.60 6.11 -10.32
N THR A 82 5.57 5.45 -10.94
CA THR A 82 6.80 6.06 -11.46
C THR A 82 6.95 5.71 -12.93
N GLN A 83 8.03 6.16 -13.57
CA GLN A 83 8.32 5.81 -14.96
C GLN A 83 8.48 4.29 -15.16
N ILE A 84 9.01 3.58 -14.16
CA ILE A 84 9.24 2.13 -14.21
C ILE A 84 8.09 1.38 -13.55
N PHE A 85 7.62 1.87 -12.41
CA PHE A 85 6.47 1.32 -11.69
C PHE A 85 5.18 1.92 -12.24
N THR A 86 4.78 1.44 -13.42
CA THR A 86 3.67 2.01 -14.19
C THR A 86 2.32 1.79 -13.50
N GLN A 87 1.29 2.50 -13.96
CA GLN A 87 -0.08 2.29 -13.50
C GLN A 87 -0.59 0.86 -13.78
N GLU A 88 -0.13 0.24 -14.86
CA GLU A 88 -0.47 -1.15 -15.19
C GLU A 88 0.15 -2.14 -14.20
N ILE A 89 1.42 -1.93 -13.82
CA ILE A 89 2.08 -2.73 -12.79
C ILE A 89 1.42 -2.53 -11.43
N ARG A 90 1.01 -1.31 -11.08
CA ARG A 90 0.26 -1.05 -9.83
C ARG A 90 -1.04 -1.86 -9.74
N ARG A 91 -1.72 -2.06 -10.86
CA ARG A 91 -2.98 -2.81 -10.94
C ARG A 91 -2.79 -4.32 -10.91
N SER A 92 -1.60 -4.83 -11.24
CA SER A 92 -1.30 -6.26 -11.20
C SER A 92 -0.89 -6.77 -9.81
N ILE A 93 -0.71 -5.87 -8.84
CA ILE A 93 -0.34 -6.24 -7.48
C ILE A 93 -1.50 -7.02 -6.85
N SER A 94 -1.20 -8.21 -6.35
CA SER A 94 -2.13 -9.06 -5.62
C SER A 94 -1.45 -9.62 -4.38
N LEU A 95 -2.22 -9.78 -3.30
CA LEU A 95 -1.74 -10.51 -2.12
C LEU A 95 -1.54 -12.00 -2.43
N GLU A 96 -2.17 -12.55 -3.46
CA GLU A 96 -1.98 -13.96 -3.86
C GLU A 96 -0.58 -14.22 -4.46
N ASN A 97 0.15 -13.16 -4.84
CA ASN A 97 1.47 -13.26 -5.45
C ASN A 97 2.37 -12.07 -5.06
N ILE A 98 2.83 -12.07 -3.80
CA ILE A 98 3.69 -11.02 -3.24
C ILE A 98 4.77 -11.62 -2.34
N ALA A 99 5.95 -11.00 -2.27
CA ALA A 99 7.04 -11.48 -1.42
C ALA A 99 6.97 -10.82 -0.03
N GLY A 100 6.96 -11.63 1.03
CA GLY A 100 7.02 -11.16 2.42
C GLY A 100 8.41 -11.32 3.03
N TYR A 101 8.78 -10.44 3.97
CA TYR A 101 10.06 -10.48 4.68
C TYR A 101 9.89 -10.14 6.16
N PHE A 102 10.64 -10.82 7.02
CA PHE A 102 10.73 -10.48 8.44
C PHE A 102 12.08 -9.87 8.79
N LYS A 103 12.09 -9.04 9.83
CA LYS A 103 13.27 -8.87 10.69
C LYS A 103 13.07 -9.69 11.95
N LEU A 104 13.99 -10.60 12.21
CA LEU A 104 13.94 -11.54 13.34
C LEU A 104 14.91 -11.13 14.44
N SER A 105 14.72 -11.69 15.64
CA SER A 105 15.75 -11.70 16.68
C SER A 105 17.10 -12.25 16.14
N PRO A 106 18.24 -11.79 16.68
CA PRO A 106 19.56 -12.20 16.21
C PRO A 106 19.73 -13.72 16.16
N ALA A 107 20.30 -14.21 15.06
CA ALA A 107 20.58 -15.63 14.81
C ALA A 107 19.36 -16.59 14.91
N SER A 108 18.14 -16.04 14.95
CA SER A 108 16.92 -16.83 14.86
C SER A 108 16.69 -17.34 13.45
N LYS A 109 15.97 -18.46 13.35
CA LYS A 109 15.52 -19.07 12.09
C LYS A 109 14.01 -19.03 12.01
N VAL A 110 13.48 -18.89 10.80
CA VAL A 110 12.04 -18.93 10.53
C VAL A 110 11.74 -20.00 9.50
N GLU A 111 10.66 -20.75 9.72
CA GLU A 111 10.12 -21.72 8.78
C GLU A 111 8.63 -21.44 8.53
N PRO A 112 8.15 -21.53 7.27
CA PRO A 112 6.72 -21.48 6.99
C PRO A 112 6.01 -22.73 7.52
N LEU A 113 4.78 -22.54 7.99
CA LEU A 113 3.89 -23.61 8.42
C LEU A 113 2.62 -23.64 7.57
N ASP A 114 1.93 -24.78 7.54
CA ASP A 114 0.58 -24.90 6.97
C ASP A 114 0.44 -24.38 5.53
N GLY A 115 1.49 -24.56 4.71
CA GLY A 115 1.52 -24.09 3.32
C GLY A 115 1.73 -22.58 3.16
N ALA A 116 2.21 -21.89 4.19
CA ALA A 116 2.61 -20.50 4.08
C ALA A 116 3.75 -20.31 3.06
N PRO A 117 3.79 -19.19 2.34
CA PRO A 117 4.87 -18.91 1.39
C PRO A 117 6.24 -18.83 2.07
N GLU A 118 7.28 -19.28 1.37
CA GLU A 118 8.67 -18.97 1.74
C GLU A 118 8.91 -17.46 1.69
N LEU A 119 9.59 -16.92 2.69
CA LEU A 119 9.91 -15.49 2.74
C LEU A 119 10.91 -15.15 1.63
N GLY A 120 10.75 -13.95 1.05
CA GLY A 120 11.56 -13.52 -0.09
C GLY A 120 11.22 -14.23 -1.40
N VAL A 121 10.15 -15.04 -1.46
CA VAL A 121 9.60 -15.60 -2.69
C VAL A 121 8.15 -15.12 -2.82
N PRO A 122 7.71 -14.68 -4.02
CA PRO A 122 6.31 -14.35 -4.22
C PRO A 122 5.39 -15.54 -3.91
N GLY A 123 4.36 -15.30 -3.12
CA GLY A 123 3.32 -16.26 -2.81
C GLY A 123 2.11 -15.60 -2.19
N ASP A 124 1.17 -16.42 -1.74
CA ASP A 124 -0.14 -15.95 -1.30
C ASP A 124 -0.14 -15.51 0.17
N PHE A 125 -0.37 -14.23 0.42
CA PHE A 125 -0.58 -13.58 1.72
C PHE A 125 -2.01 -13.03 1.87
N SER A 126 -2.96 -13.43 1.02
CA SER A 126 -4.37 -13.01 1.10
C SER A 126 -5.12 -13.67 2.27
N VAL A 127 -4.56 -14.75 2.82
CA VAL A 127 -5.06 -15.49 3.98
C VAL A 127 -4.06 -15.46 5.12
N GLU A 128 -4.50 -15.83 6.33
CA GLU A 128 -3.61 -15.89 7.49
C GLU A 128 -2.47 -16.90 7.28
N ARG A 129 -1.23 -16.47 7.55
CA ARG A 129 -0.03 -17.30 7.39
C ARG A 129 0.66 -17.53 8.71
N LYS A 130 1.16 -18.75 8.91
CA LYS A 130 1.87 -19.12 10.15
C LYS A 130 3.33 -19.40 9.88
N TYR A 131 4.17 -18.96 10.81
CA TYR A 131 5.61 -19.14 10.74
C TYR A 131 6.14 -19.55 12.11
N LYS A 132 6.99 -20.58 12.18
CA LYS A 132 7.68 -20.94 13.42
C LYS A 132 9.03 -20.22 13.45
N VAL A 133 9.25 -19.42 14.49
CA VAL A 133 10.55 -18.81 14.78
C VAL A 133 11.24 -19.68 15.84
N THR A 134 12.51 -20.02 15.60
CA THR A 134 13.37 -20.77 16.51
C THR A 134 14.57 -19.90 16.85
N ALA A 135 14.86 -19.73 18.15
CA ALA A 135 15.96 -18.90 18.62
C ALA A 135 17.33 -19.51 18.31
N ALA A 136 18.39 -18.77 18.63
CA ALA A 136 19.77 -19.24 18.46
C ALA A 136 20.09 -20.46 19.33
N ASP A 137 19.43 -20.60 20.48
CA ASP A 137 19.54 -21.76 21.38
C ASP A 137 19.03 -23.09 20.77
N GLY A 138 18.30 -23.04 19.65
CA GLY A 138 17.71 -24.19 18.97
C GLY A 138 16.58 -24.89 19.74
N LYS A 139 16.13 -24.33 20.87
CA LYS A 139 15.13 -24.91 21.77
C LYS A 139 13.90 -24.03 21.89
N THR A 140 14.12 -22.73 22.04
CA THR A 140 13.04 -21.76 22.22
C THR A 140 12.36 -21.52 20.88
N THR A 141 11.05 -21.70 20.84
CA THR A 141 10.24 -21.54 19.62
C THR A 141 8.97 -20.73 19.90
N LYS A 142 8.54 -19.95 18.92
CA LYS A 142 7.25 -19.24 18.93
C LYS A 142 6.62 -19.32 17.55
N ILE A 143 5.33 -19.66 17.49
CA ILE A 143 4.55 -19.66 16.24
C ILE A 143 3.88 -18.30 16.10
N TRP A 144 4.21 -17.61 15.02
CA TRP A 144 3.66 -16.32 14.66
C TRP A 144 2.58 -16.47 13.61
N THR A 145 1.49 -15.70 13.74
CA THR A 145 0.43 -15.58 12.74
C THR A 145 0.51 -14.21 12.08
N VAL A 146 0.64 -14.17 10.75
CA VAL A 146 0.60 -12.96 9.93
C VAL A 146 -0.77 -12.83 9.31
N LYS A 147 -1.37 -11.65 9.47
CA LYS A 147 -2.65 -11.26 8.87
C LYS A 147 -2.42 -10.00 8.05
N VAL A 148 -2.60 -10.09 6.74
CA VAL A 148 -2.50 -8.94 5.84
C VAL A 148 -3.91 -8.48 5.48
N ASN A 149 -4.22 -7.23 5.77
CA ASN A 149 -5.48 -6.63 5.36
C ASN A 149 -5.54 -6.52 3.83
N PRO A 150 -6.74 -6.60 3.22
CA PRO A 150 -6.91 -6.44 1.79
C PRO A 150 -6.22 -5.17 1.28
N LEU A 151 -5.55 -5.27 0.13
CA LEU A 151 -4.92 -4.13 -0.51
C LEU A 151 -5.98 -3.13 -1.00
N PRO A 152 -5.65 -1.83 -1.06
CA PRO A 152 -6.51 -0.86 -1.71
C PRO A 152 -6.69 -1.22 -3.20
N VAL A 153 -7.93 -1.15 -3.68
CA VAL A 153 -8.24 -1.36 -5.10
C VAL A 153 -7.61 -0.23 -5.92
N ILE A 154 -6.93 -0.56 -7.01
CA ILE A 154 -6.48 0.40 -8.02
C ILE A 154 -7.30 0.15 -9.28
N ASN A 155 -8.30 0.97 -9.54
CA ASN A 155 -9.19 0.78 -10.67
C ASN A 155 -8.61 1.36 -11.98
N GLN A 156 -9.31 1.09 -13.10
CA GLN A 156 -8.85 1.50 -14.42
C GLN A 156 -8.92 3.03 -14.68
N TYR A 157 -9.63 3.76 -13.83
CA TYR A 157 -9.88 5.19 -13.96
C TYR A 157 -8.93 6.05 -13.11
N GLU A 158 -8.23 5.48 -12.14
CA GLU A 158 -7.23 6.21 -11.34
C GLU A 158 -6.06 6.72 -12.20
N GLY A 159 -5.63 7.95 -11.90
CA GLY A 159 -4.48 8.57 -12.51
C GLY A 159 -4.49 10.09 -12.43
N ALA A 160 -3.49 10.71 -13.06
CA ALA A 160 -3.41 12.17 -13.19
C ALA A 160 -4.16 12.63 -14.45
N TYR A 161 -5.09 13.57 -14.28
CA TYR A 161 -5.89 14.13 -15.35
C TYR A 161 -5.59 15.62 -15.53
N ALA A 162 -5.51 16.06 -16.78
CA ALA A 162 -5.72 17.46 -17.12
C ALA A 162 -7.22 17.76 -16.98
N CYS A 163 -7.57 18.70 -16.11
CA CYS A 163 -8.94 19.13 -15.87
C CYS A 163 -9.12 20.54 -16.42
N THR A 164 -10.13 20.73 -17.28
CA THR A 164 -10.62 22.04 -17.67
C THR A 164 -12.10 22.12 -17.36
N GLY A 165 -12.57 23.24 -16.82
CA GLY A 165 -13.98 23.36 -16.50
C GLY A 165 -14.44 24.79 -16.31
N ILE A 166 -15.75 24.93 -16.22
CA ILE A 166 -16.46 26.17 -16.01
C ILE A 166 -17.29 26.03 -14.74
N MET A 167 -17.11 26.98 -13.82
CA MET A 167 -17.99 27.14 -12.67
C MET A 167 -18.83 28.39 -12.88
N TYR A 168 -20.13 28.22 -12.76
CA TYR A 168 -21.08 29.31 -12.59
C TYR A 168 -21.40 29.42 -11.11
N TRP A 169 -21.01 30.54 -10.52
CA TRP A 169 -21.34 30.86 -9.15
C TRP A 169 -22.43 31.92 -9.13
N ASP A 170 -23.62 31.50 -8.74
CA ASP A 170 -24.67 32.44 -8.42
C ASP A 170 -24.60 32.79 -6.93
N GLY A 171 -23.79 33.81 -6.63
CA GLY A 171 -23.56 34.27 -5.27
C GLY A 171 -24.70 35.10 -4.68
N THR A 172 -25.79 35.40 -5.41
CA THR A 172 -26.89 36.21 -4.85
C THR A 172 -28.30 36.00 -5.45
N HIS A 173 -28.50 35.54 -6.70
CA HIS A 173 -29.83 35.51 -7.36
C HIS A 173 -29.98 34.49 -8.52
N PHE A 174 -31.05 33.68 -8.45
CA PHE A 174 -31.54 32.74 -9.49
C PHE A 174 -32.00 33.41 -10.81
N ASP A 175 -31.42 34.54 -11.20
CA ASP A 175 -31.80 35.35 -12.36
C ASP A 175 -30.79 35.30 -13.53
N GLY A 176 -29.69 34.55 -13.38
CA GLY A 176 -28.72 34.30 -14.44
C GLY A 176 -27.57 35.31 -14.52
N GLN A 177 -27.32 36.12 -13.47
CA GLN A 177 -26.20 37.07 -13.39
C GLN A 177 -25.01 36.58 -12.53
N GLY A 178 -24.76 35.26 -12.49
CA GLY A 178 -23.64 34.68 -11.74
C GLY A 178 -22.27 34.91 -12.37
N ASP A 179 -21.22 34.88 -11.55
CA ASP A 179 -19.83 34.99 -12.00
C ASP A 179 -19.37 33.69 -12.68
N LEU A 180 -18.62 33.88 -13.76
CA LEU A 180 -18.12 32.82 -14.62
C LEU A 180 -16.63 32.59 -14.37
N TYR A 181 -16.27 31.39 -13.92
CA TYR A 181 -14.89 31.03 -13.64
C TYR A 181 -14.43 29.89 -14.52
N ASN A 182 -13.41 30.14 -15.34
CA ASN A 182 -12.70 29.11 -16.07
C ASN A 182 -11.62 28.50 -15.18
N THR A 183 -11.50 27.18 -15.20
CA THR A 183 -10.47 26.45 -14.46
C THR A 183 -9.67 25.57 -15.40
N SER A 184 -8.36 25.50 -15.16
CA SER A 184 -7.44 24.59 -15.84
C SER A 184 -6.37 24.17 -14.83
N ARG A 185 -6.25 22.87 -14.60
CA ARG A 185 -5.41 22.31 -13.54
C ARG A 185 -5.12 20.83 -13.76
N GLU A 186 -4.18 20.29 -13.00
CA GLU A 186 -4.02 18.85 -12.84
C GLU A 186 -4.84 18.37 -11.64
N VAL A 187 -5.51 17.24 -11.79
CA VAL A 187 -6.25 16.57 -10.72
C VAL A 187 -5.87 15.11 -10.71
N TYR A 188 -5.51 14.59 -9.54
CA TYR A 188 -5.32 13.16 -9.37
C TYR A 188 -6.64 12.53 -8.91
N LEU A 189 -7.12 11.54 -9.66
CA LEU A 189 -8.26 10.72 -9.27
C LEU A 189 -7.73 9.48 -8.56
N SER A 190 -8.03 9.31 -7.27
CA SER A 190 -7.69 8.10 -6.51
C SER A 190 -8.83 7.08 -6.58
N SER A 191 -8.51 5.79 -6.59
CA SER A 191 -9.53 4.74 -6.54
C SER A 191 -10.24 4.72 -5.17
N PHE A 192 -11.55 4.54 -5.19
CA PHE A 192 -12.36 4.29 -4.00
C PHE A 192 -12.87 2.85 -3.97
N ASP A 193 -13.38 2.39 -5.12
CA ASP A 193 -13.74 1.00 -5.39
C ASP A 193 -13.44 0.67 -6.87
N GLU A 194 -13.85 -0.51 -7.33
CA GLU A 194 -13.62 -1.01 -8.69
C GLU A 194 -14.15 -0.09 -9.80
N THR A 195 -15.16 0.74 -9.49
CA THR A 195 -15.86 1.59 -10.46
C THR A 195 -15.88 3.07 -10.10
N THR A 196 -15.47 3.42 -8.87
CA THR A 196 -15.55 4.77 -8.33
C THR A 196 -14.16 5.34 -8.08
N CYS A 197 -13.93 6.55 -8.56
CA CYS A 197 -12.78 7.37 -8.18
C CYS A 197 -13.18 8.55 -7.30
N VAL A 198 -12.25 9.04 -6.50
CA VAL A 198 -12.37 10.25 -5.70
C VAL A 198 -11.41 11.30 -6.23
N ALA A 199 -11.92 12.51 -6.44
CA ALA A 199 -11.12 13.70 -6.68
C ALA A 199 -11.23 14.61 -5.47
N SER A 200 -10.11 15.09 -4.92
CA SER A 200 -10.15 16.16 -3.94
C SER A 200 -10.75 17.41 -4.60
N HIS A 201 -11.87 17.90 -4.07
CA HIS A 201 -12.57 19.09 -4.57
C HIS A 201 -11.90 20.39 -4.07
N GLY A 202 -10.71 20.30 -3.47
CA GLY A 202 -9.88 21.45 -3.07
C GLY A 202 -9.25 22.23 -4.24
N ALA A 203 -9.80 22.09 -5.44
CA ALA A 203 -9.31 22.74 -6.65
C ALA A 203 -10.33 23.67 -7.33
N SER A 204 -11.53 23.79 -6.76
CA SER A 204 -12.55 24.82 -7.04
C SER A 204 -12.56 25.86 -5.91
N ILE A 205 -11.58 26.77 -5.96
CA ILE A 205 -11.67 28.18 -5.56
C ILE A 205 -11.91 28.51 -4.05
N TRP A 206 -12.52 27.67 -3.20
CA TRP A 206 -12.65 27.95 -1.75
C TRP A 206 -12.66 26.69 -0.85
N THR A 207 -11.73 26.69 0.11
CA THR A 207 -11.62 25.81 1.30
C THR A 207 -11.49 24.30 1.08
N GLY A 208 -10.40 23.73 1.60
CA GLY A 208 -10.17 22.28 1.61
C GLY A 208 -11.22 21.52 2.41
N GLY A 209 -11.47 20.27 2.03
CA GLY A 209 -12.37 19.36 2.76
C GLY A 209 -13.44 18.71 1.89
N TYR A 210 -13.75 19.25 0.71
CA TYR A 210 -14.71 18.62 -0.19
C TYR A 210 -14.05 17.58 -1.11
N SER A 211 -14.84 16.62 -1.60
CA SER A 211 -14.42 15.64 -2.60
C SER A 211 -15.52 15.34 -3.62
N LEU A 212 -15.14 14.93 -4.82
CA LEU A 212 -16.05 14.42 -5.84
C LEU A 212 -15.86 12.92 -5.96
N ARG A 213 -16.96 12.16 -5.93
CA ARG A 213 -16.98 10.75 -6.29
C ARG A 213 -17.51 10.59 -7.71
N LEU A 214 -16.73 9.93 -8.55
CA LEU A 214 -17.03 9.68 -9.94
C LEU A 214 -17.18 8.17 -10.12
N LYS A 215 -18.42 7.68 -10.17
CA LYS A 215 -18.72 6.26 -10.40
C LYS A 215 -19.02 6.03 -11.87
N VAL A 216 -18.21 5.22 -12.53
CA VAL A 216 -18.43 4.82 -13.93
C VAL A 216 -19.38 3.62 -13.97
N ASN A 217 -20.52 3.78 -14.62
CA ASN A 217 -21.51 2.74 -14.82
C ASN A 217 -21.15 1.85 -16.01
N ALA A 218 -21.81 0.70 -16.14
CA ALA A 218 -21.53 -0.28 -17.21
C ALA A 218 -21.75 0.26 -18.64
N ASP A 219 -22.59 1.28 -18.80
CA ASP A 219 -22.85 1.98 -20.07
C ASP A 219 -21.92 3.18 -20.31
N ASN A 220 -20.87 3.33 -19.48
CA ASN A 220 -19.97 4.47 -19.42
C ASN A 220 -20.62 5.80 -19.02
N SER A 221 -21.89 5.82 -18.58
CA SER A 221 -22.41 6.99 -17.87
C SER A 221 -21.69 7.15 -16.52
N VAL A 222 -21.59 8.38 -16.02
CA VAL A 222 -20.88 8.68 -14.76
C VAL A 222 -21.84 9.25 -13.75
N THR A 223 -21.93 8.62 -12.58
CA THR A 223 -22.64 9.18 -11.43
C THR A 223 -21.68 10.08 -10.66
N VAL A 224 -22.07 11.33 -10.44
CA VAL A 224 -21.26 12.33 -9.74
C VAL A 224 -21.94 12.73 -8.44
N THR A 225 -21.25 12.56 -7.33
CA THR A 225 -21.66 13.09 -6.03
C THR A 225 -20.53 13.89 -5.41
N GLN A 226 -20.89 15.00 -4.76
CA GLN A 226 -19.94 15.78 -3.98
C GLN A 226 -20.14 15.47 -2.50
N HIS A 227 -19.03 15.35 -1.78
CA HIS A 227 -19.02 15.08 -0.36
C HIS A 227 -18.27 16.19 0.40
N ASP A 228 -18.75 16.53 1.60
CA ASP A 228 -18.05 17.39 2.55
C ASP A 228 -16.91 16.64 3.28
N ALA A 229 -16.22 17.32 4.20
CA ALA A 229 -15.13 16.74 4.97
C ALA A 229 -15.58 15.63 5.95
N ALA A 230 -16.87 15.60 6.30
CA ALA A 230 -17.48 14.56 7.12
C ALA A 230 -17.99 13.38 6.26
N GLY A 231 -17.93 13.48 4.93
CA GLY A 231 -18.38 12.47 3.99
C GLY A 231 -19.87 12.55 3.64
N ASN A 232 -20.59 13.58 4.10
CA ASN A 232 -22.00 13.78 3.74
C ASN A 232 -22.11 14.25 2.30
N ILE A 233 -23.16 13.80 1.61
CA ILE A 233 -23.45 14.27 0.26
C ILE A 233 -23.96 15.72 0.32
N VAL A 234 -23.29 16.61 -0.40
CA VAL A 234 -23.58 18.06 -0.48
C VAL A 234 -23.72 18.53 -1.93
N GLY A 235 -23.71 17.60 -2.88
CA GLY A 235 -23.86 17.93 -4.30
C GLY A 235 -24.13 16.69 -5.14
N GLU A 236 -24.75 16.92 -6.29
CA GLU A 236 -25.28 15.90 -7.17
C GLU A 236 -25.13 16.30 -8.64
N MET A 237 -25.44 15.40 -9.56
CA MET A 237 -25.46 15.70 -10.99
C MET A 237 -26.47 16.80 -11.34
N VAL A 238 -26.17 17.61 -12.34
CA VAL A 238 -27.15 18.56 -12.91
C VAL A 238 -28.23 17.75 -13.66
N PRO A 239 -29.52 17.88 -13.31
CA PRO A 239 -30.58 17.16 -13.99
C PRO A 239 -30.61 17.44 -15.50
N GLY A 240 -30.66 16.38 -16.32
CA GLY A 240 -30.67 16.49 -17.78
C GLY A 240 -29.30 16.72 -18.42
N ALA A 241 -28.25 16.98 -17.65
CA ALA A 241 -26.89 17.07 -18.17
C ALA A 241 -26.27 15.67 -18.34
N VAL A 242 -25.46 15.51 -19.39
CA VAL A 242 -24.76 14.25 -19.65
C VAL A 242 -23.50 14.17 -18.82
N ASN A 243 -23.33 13.06 -18.12
CA ASN A 243 -22.11 12.70 -17.41
C ASN A 243 -21.60 11.37 -17.98
N SER A 244 -20.37 11.32 -18.46
CA SER A 244 -19.86 10.15 -19.18
C SER A 244 -18.34 9.98 -19.08
N TYR A 245 -17.89 8.75 -19.24
CA TYR A 245 -16.50 8.39 -19.46
C TYR A 245 -16.33 7.89 -20.90
N ASP A 246 -15.32 8.40 -21.60
CA ASP A 246 -14.88 7.89 -22.90
C ASP A 246 -13.68 6.96 -22.67
N PRO A 247 -13.83 5.63 -22.83
CA PRO A 247 -12.74 4.69 -22.59
C PRO A 247 -11.57 4.83 -23.56
N ILE A 248 -11.82 5.31 -24.79
CA ILE A 248 -10.79 5.45 -25.82
C ILE A 248 -9.95 6.69 -25.52
N ALA A 249 -10.61 7.82 -25.28
CA ALA A 249 -9.94 9.07 -24.93
C ALA A 249 -9.50 9.14 -23.46
N LYS A 250 -9.88 8.14 -22.64
CA LYS A 250 -9.73 8.13 -21.18
C LYS A 250 -10.17 9.46 -20.56
N LYS A 251 -11.37 9.90 -20.94
CA LYS A 251 -11.87 11.25 -20.68
C LYS A 251 -13.18 11.23 -19.92
N PHE A 252 -13.25 11.95 -18.82
CA PHE A 252 -14.51 12.25 -18.14
C PHE A 252 -15.11 13.55 -18.66
N THR A 253 -16.42 13.57 -18.81
CA THR A 253 -17.24 14.78 -18.95
C THR A 253 -18.25 14.76 -17.83
N ILE A 254 -18.18 15.74 -16.93
CA ILE A 254 -19.02 15.80 -15.74
C ILE A 254 -19.70 17.16 -15.57
N ASN A 255 -20.92 17.12 -15.08
CA ASN A 255 -21.79 18.25 -14.83
C ASN A 255 -22.49 18.00 -13.49
N TYR A 256 -22.16 18.80 -12.49
CA TYR A 256 -22.67 18.66 -11.13
C TYR A 256 -23.02 20.02 -10.51
N ARG A 257 -23.84 19.98 -9.47
CA ARG A 257 -24.19 21.13 -8.65
C ARG A 257 -23.83 20.88 -7.21
N SER A 258 -23.31 21.91 -6.55
CA SER A 258 -23.01 21.90 -5.11
C SER A 258 -24.06 22.72 -4.37
N GLN A 259 -24.57 22.19 -3.27
CA GLN A 259 -25.33 22.91 -2.26
C GLN A 259 -24.51 22.88 -0.97
N THR A 260 -23.85 24.00 -0.66
CA THR A 260 -23.28 24.17 0.67
C THR A 260 -24.38 24.54 1.67
N ASN A 261 -24.07 24.62 2.97
CA ASN A 261 -25.04 25.02 4.02
C ASN A 261 -25.54 26.49 3.91
N ASP A 262 -25.29 27.14 2.79
CA ASP A 262 -25.65 28.52 2.45
C ASP A 262 -26.68 28.45 1.30
N PRO A 263 -27.56 29.44 1.04
CA PRO A 263 -28.62 29.35 0.04
C PRO A 263 -28.11 29.38 -1.42
N TYR A 264 -26.81 29.13 -1.63
CA TYR A 264 -26.13 29.24 -2.91
C TYR A 264 -25.95 27.88 -3.57
N ILE A 265 -26.26 27.82 -4.86
CA ILE A 265 -26.02 26.64 -5.70
C ILE A 265 -24.92 26.99 -6.70
N GLY A 266 -23.78 26.31 -6.59
CA GLY A 266 -22.77 26.34 -7.64
C GLY A 266 -23.11 25.33 -8.73
N LEU A 267 -23.06 25.75 -10.01
CA LEU A 267 -23.16 24.84 -11.15
C LEU A 267 -21.78 24.67 -11.79
N TYR A 268 -21.41 23.42 -12.04
CA TYR A 268 -20.07 23.06 -12.50
C TYR A 268 -20.17 22.18 -13.75
N SER A 269 -19.28 22.46 -14.71
CA SER A 269 -19.05 21.61 -15.89
C SER A 269 -17.55 21.41 -16.02
N ASP A 270 -17.08 20.19 -15.78
CA ASP A 270 -15.65 19.85 -15.81
C ASP A 270 -15.40 18.73 -16.85
N VAL A 271 -14.25 18.81 -17.51
CA VAL A 271 -13.72 17.79 -18.43
C VAL A 271 -12.36 17.36 -17.92
N PHE A 272 -12.20 16.06 -17.67
CA PHE A 272 -10.93 15.46 -17.25
C PHE A 272 -10.38 14.60 -18.38
N VAL A 273 -9.14 14.81 -18.79
CA VAL A 273 -8.43 13.99 -19.79
C VAL A 273 -7.21 13.36 -19.14
N LEU A 274 -7.12 12.02 -19.13
CA LEU A 274 -6.00 11.31 -18.52
C LEU A 274 -4.69 11.67 -19.24
N LYS A 275 -3.63 11.92 -18.48
CA LYS A 275 -2.27 12.17 -18.99
C LYS A 275 -1.46 10.90 -19.20
#